data_AF-A0A6L8GGY4-F1
#
_entry.id   AF-A0A6L8GGY4-F1
#
_cell.length_a   1.000
_cell.length_b   1.000
_cell.length_c   1.000
_cell.angle_alpha   90.00
_cell.angle_beta   90.00
_cell.angle_gamma   90.00
#
_symmetry.space_group_name_H-M   'P 1'
#
loop_
_entity.id
_entity.type
_entity.pdbx_description
1 polymer ?
#
loop_
_entity_poly.entity_id
_entity_poly.type
_entity_poly.pdbx_seq_one_letter_code
_entity_poly.pdbx_strand_id
1 'polypeptide(L)'
;MVRRRPDAAARNSSSICQAARIPAAPSSDHASDGLRPAAGSAENAATAAAQASGSISARVGGSRSKAAATGRSRYSRRWTSCIPAAVIVAFLPPATRQSCPMLLRIGRRDFLRAAVVLAAGAKLRAQPPEHPFAVLDLNHVSIGVADVPRSLDFYQRLFGLTVYTSQAGGNLPIMTIGAGPQFVALSPAPAGRPRGAGHHFSVHIDGFDPERVMRQLADLGVEARIFPWTYEGRRYDLRPAAAQRPVVVDAADTPELVFDDPDGVLLQIQDASYCGGVGALGELCGIPASPAPGQGAFAARTLNHVSIPVSDVARSLGYYRRVFGFAHRTSQARGDIPILTVGAGPQFVALLAGEGGGHHFCLGIEQFDPKEVMETLAEHGVEGRLRLRPAADQRPAGPSGAGDTPEITIQDPDGITVQIQDVSYCGGVGALGDIC
;
A
#
# COMPACT_ATOMS: atom_id res chain seq x y z
N MET A 1 67.30 -0.55 -15.19
CA MET A 1 66.35 0.40 -14.58
C MET A 1 66.49 1.74 -15.33
N VAL A 2 65.43 2.18 -16.02
CA VAL A 2 65.09 3.58 -16.36
C VAL A 2 66.07 4.42 -17.21
N ARG A 3 65.73 4.70 -18.48
CA ARG A 3 65.22 6.01 -19.02
C ARG A 3 65.30 6.04 -20.56
N ARG A 4 64.17 6.39 -21.20
CA ARG A 4 64.00 6.61 -22.65
C ARG A 4 64.20 8.08 -23.04
N ARG A 5 64.71 8.30 -24.25
CA ARG A 5 64.73 9.51 -25.09
C ARG A 5 65.01 9.04 -26.56
N PRO A 6 64.84 9.85 -27.63
CA PRO A 6 63.58 10.37 -28.17
C PRO A 6 63.44 10.14 -29.71
N ASP A 7 62.27 10.50 -30.24
CA ASP A 7 61.88 10.99 -31.59
C ASP A 7 62.68 10.62 -32.86
N ALA A 8 61.96 10.19 -33.92
CA ALA A 8 61.67 11.02 -35.13
C ALA A 8 61.16 10.22 -36.36
N ALA A 9 60.25 10.88 -37.12
CA ALA A 9 59.97 10.78 -38.58
C ALA A 9 59.20 9.53 -39.11
N ALA A 10 58.26 9.60 -40.08
CA ALA A 10 57.68 10.70 -40.88
C ALA A 10 56.49 10.20 -41.78
N ARG A 11 55.54 11.13 -42.07
CA ARG A 11 54.73 11.35 -43.31
C ARG A 11 53.67 10.28 -43.69
N ASN A 12 52.48 10.57 -44.23
CA ASN A 12 51.88 11.65 -45.06
C ASN A 12 50.32 11.54 -44.88
N SER A 13 49.40 12.46 -45.18
CA SER A 13 49.32 13.61 -46.09
C SER A 13 47.94 14.32 -45.93
N SER A 14 47.92 15.67 -46.02
CA SER A 14 46.92 16.56 -46.68
C SER A 14 45.43 16.52 -46.24
N SER A 15 44.66 17.61 -46.08
CA SER A 15 44.75 19.07 -46.32
C SER A 15 43.49 19.71 -45.68
N ILE A 16 43.60 20.74 -44.81
CA ILE A 16 43.32 22.18 -45.08
C ILE A 16 41.81 22.45 -45.39
N CYS A 17 41.04 23.17 -44.57
CA CYS A 17 41.07 24.64 -44.38
C CYS A 17 40.45 25.14 -43.06
N GLN A 18 41.20 26.02 -42.40
CA GLN A 18 40.84 27.09 -41.43
C GLN A 18 39.89 28.14 -42.06
N ALA A 19 39.28 29.13 -41.41
CA ALA A 19 38.94 29.47 -40.02
C ALA A 19 38.15 30.81 -40.06
N ALA A 20 37.45 31.10 -38.96
CA ALA A 20 37.35 32.41 -38.30
C ALA A 20 36.24 33.45 -38.65
N ARG A 21 35.59 33.86 -37.53
CA ARG A 21 35.10 35.20 -37.10
C ARG A 21 33.62 35.60 -37.29
N ILE A 22 33.07 36.02 -36.15
CA ILE A 22 31.80 36.73 -35.84
C ILE A 22 31.92 38.20 -36.26
N PRO A 23 30.84 38.89 -36.69
CA PRO A 23 30.13 39.81 -35.78
C PRO A 23 28.58 39.94 -35.99
N ALA A 24 27.91 40.27 -34.88
CA ALA A 24 26.75 41.17 -34.65
C ALA A 24 25.51 41.24 -35.58
N ALA A 25 24.35 41.36 -34.92
CA ALA A 25 23.00 41.60 -35.45
C ALA A 25 22.81 42.94 -36.19
N PRO A 26 21.68 43.10 -36.91
CA PRO A 26 20.73 44.13 -36.49
C PRO A 26 19.24 43.74 -36.60
N SER A 27 18.43 44.54 -35.91
CA SER A 27 16.97 44.66 -35.88
C SER A 27 16.36 45.23 -37.17
N SER A 28 15.11 44.88 -37.48
CA SER A 28 14.14 45.80 -38.10
C SER A 28 12.70 45.29 -37.95
N ASP A 29 11.85 46.16 -37.40
CA ASP A 29 10.39 46.13 -37.43
C ASP A 29 9.83 46.20 -38.86
N HIS A 30 8.66 45.58 -39.09
CA HIS A 30 7.52 46.27 -39.71
C HIS A 30 6.21 45.48 -39.54
N ALA A 31 5.21 46.16 -39.02
CA ALA A 31 3.82 45.74 -38.91
C ALA A 31 3.05 45.95 -40.23
N SER A 32 2.02 45.12 -40.48
CA SER A 32 0.74 45.58 -41.05
C SER A 32 -0.37 44.51 -40.93
N ASP A 33 -1.46 44.96 -40.31
CA ASP A 33 -2.88 44.69 -40.56
C ASP A 33 -3.41 43.29 -40.88
N GLY A 34 -4.17 42.75 -39.91
CA GLY A 34 -5.64 42.77 -39.96
C GLY A 34 -6.36 41.82 -40.92
N LEU A 35 -7.01 40.78 -40.37
CA LEU A 35 -8.39 40.35 -40.70
C LEU A 35 -8.78 39.08 -39.89
N ARG A 36 -9.88 39.17 -39.14
CA ARG A 36 -10.66 38.02 -38.63
C ARG A 36 -11.28 37.26 -39.82
N PRO A 37 -11.52 35.94 -39.68
CA PRO A 37 -12.89 35.45 -39.45
C PRO A 37 -12.93 34.25 -38.47
N ALA A 38 -13.86 34.18 -37.52
CA ALA A 38 -15.24 33.70 -37.59
C ALA A 38 -15.37 32.26 -37.07
N ALA A 39 -16.26 32.12 -36.08
CA ALA A 39 -16.68 30.88 -35.47
C ALA A 39 -17.45 30.01 -36.47
N GLY A 40 -17.15 28.71 -36.48
CA GLY A 40 -17.89 27.68 -37.18
C GLY A 40 -18.40 26.65 -36.19
N SER A 41 -19.70 26.74 -35.88
CA SER A 41 -20.52 25.75 -35.22
C SER A 41 -20.67 24.50 -36.08
N ALA A 42 -20.45 23.32 -35.51
CA ALA A 42 -20.91 22.06 -36.07
C ALA A 42 -22.05 21.51 -35.20
N GLU A 43 -23.27 21.76 -35.65
CA GLU A 43 -24.47 21.02 -35.28
C GLU A 43 -24.32 19.56 -35.73
N ASN A 44 -24.63 18.60 -34.86
CA ASN A 44 -24.96 17.24 -35.30
C ASN A 44 -26.27 16.80 -34.63
N ALA A 45 -27.29 16.78 -35.50
CA ALA A 45 -28.56 16.07 -35.51
C ALA A 45 -28.89 15.16 -34.31
N ALA A 46 -29.92 15.56 -33.58
CA ALA A 46 -30.76 14.68 -32.78
C ALA A 46 -32.12 14.56 -33.48
N THR A 47 -32.50 13.37 -33.95
CA THR A 47 -33.92 12.91 -33.90
C THR A 47 -34.08 11.41 -34.19
N ALA A 48 -34.96 10.81 -33.37
CA ALA A 48 -35.80 9.64 -33.62
C ALA A 48 -35.19 8.22 -33.52
N ALA A 49 -35.36 7.59 -32.35
CA ALA A 49 -36.13 6.34 -32.24
C ALA A 49 -36.63 6.15 -30.81
N ALA A 50 -37.95 6.06 -30.67
CA ALA A 50 -38.67 5.91 -29.42
C ALA A 50 -39.01 4.43 -29.17
N GLN A 51 -39.09 4.08 -27.88
CA GLN A 51 -39.96 3.06 -27.26
C GLN A 51 -39.71 1.58 -27.58
N ALA A 52 -39.30 0.82 -26.55
CA ALA A 52 -40.17 -0.13 -25.84
C ALA A 52 -39.35 -0.96 -24.84
N SER A 53 -39.69 -0.90 -23.55
CA SER A 53 -39.56 -2.03 -22.61
C SER A 53 -40.33 -1.72 -21.33
N GLY A 54 -41.32 -2.56 -21.05
CA GLY A 54 -42.32 -2.40 -20.00
C GLY A 54 -41.76 -2.62 -18.60
N SER A 55 -42.28 -1.83 -17.67
CA SER A 55 -42.13 -2.02 -16.24
C SER A 55 -43.18 -3.01 -15.74
N ILE A 56 -42.72 -4.18 -15.25
CA ILE A 56 -43.54 -5.08 -14.45
C ILE A 56 -43.28 -4.73 -12.98
N SER A 57 -44.25 -4.07 -12.34
CA SER A 57 -44.25 -3.84 -10.90
C SER A 57 -45.14 -4.89 -10.24
N ALA A 58 -44.53 -5.83 -9.53
CA ALA A 58 -45.23 -6.80 -8.70
C ALA A 58 -45.46 -6.21 -7.30
N ARG A 59 -46.73 -5.91 -6.98
CA ARG A 59 -47.23 -5.68 -5.63
C ARG A 59 -47.14 -6.99 -4.83
N VAL A 60 -46.49 -6.95 -3.68
CA VAL A 60 -46.77 -7.89 -2.59
C VAL A 60 -47.23 -7.07 -1.38
N GLY A 61 -48.48 -7.30 -1.00
CA GLY A 61 -49.09 -6.78 0.21
C GLY A 61 -48.64 -7.58 1.43
N GLY A 62 -48.52 -6.90 2.56
CA GLY A 62 -48.24 -7.51 3.86
C GLY A 62 -48.62 -6.53 4.97
N SER A 63 -49.70 -6.85 5.66
CA SER A 63 -50.45 -6.05 6.63
C SER A 63 -49.64 -5.53 7.82
N ARG A 64 -49.83 -4.25 8.16
CA ARG A 64 -49.54 -3.68 9.48
C ARG A 64 -50.77 -3.83 10.38
N SER A 65 -50.59 -4.44 11.56
CA SER A 65 -51.56 -4.36 12.65
C SER A 65 -50.96 -3.53 13.79
N LYS A 66 -51.52 -2.34 13.99
CA LYS A 66 -51.37 -1.55 15.23
C LYS A 66 -52.44 -2.03 16.23
N ALA A 67 -52.05 -2.22 17.48
CA ALA A 67 -52.98 -2.15 18.60
C ALA A 67 -52.35 -1.27 19.68
N ALA A 68 -53.11 -0.26 20.09
CA ALA A 68 -52.81 0.65 21.19
C ALA A 68 -53.74 0.34 22.37
N ALA A 69 -53.34 0.86 23.53
CA ALA A 69 -54.15 1.25 24.69
C ALA A 69 -54.10 0.36 25.95
N THR A 70 -53.45 0.96 26.97
CA THR A 70 -53.94 1.20 28.35
C THR A 70 -54.26 0.03 29.29
N GLY A 71 -53.67 0.06 30.49
CA GLY A 71 -54.29 -0.52 31.70
C GLY A 71 -53.31 -0.99 32.76
N ARG A 72 -53.21 -0.25 33.87
CA ARG A 72 -52.47 -0.62 35.09
C ARG A 72 -53.01 -1.91 35.71
N SER A 73 -52.12 -2.81 36.16
CA SER A 73 -52.36 -3.61 37.37
C SER A 73 -51.03 -4.13 37.94
N ARG A 74 -50.87 -4.00 39.26
CA ARG A 74 -49.72 -4.46 40.04
C ARG A 74 -49.86 -5.95 40.28
N TYR A 75 -48.85 -6.75 39.95
CA TYR A 75 -48.60 -8.03 40.63
C TYR A 75 -47.11 -8.36 40.60
N SER A 76 -46.53 -8.47 41.78
CA SER A 76 -45.16 -8.91 42.01
C SER A 76 -45.00 -10.39 41.64
N ARG A 77 -44.08 -10.70 40.72
CA ARG A 77 -43.54 -12.06 40.56
C ARG A 77 -42.02 -11.99 40.49
N ARG A 78 -41.40 -12.69 41.45
CA ARG A 78 -39.97 -12.96 41.53
C ARG A 78 -39.56 -13.78 40.32
N TRP A 79 -38.56 -13.32 39.58
CA TRP A 79 -37.92 -14.09 38.51
C TRP A 79 -36.65 -14.74 39.06
N THR A 80 -36.65 -16.07 39.09
CA THR A 80 -35.45 -16.90 39.18
C THR A 80 -34.85 -16.99 37.78
N SER A 81 -33.71 -16.34 37.53
CA SER A 81 -32.93 -16.51 36.30
C SER A 81 -31.92 -17.64 36.47
N CYS A 82 -32.12 -18.74 35.74
CA CYS A 82 -31.08 -19.74 35.49
C CYS A 82 -30.13 -19.19 34.40
N ILE A 83 -28.83 -19.15 34.68
CA ILE A 83 -27.77 -18.96 33.67
C ILE A 83 -26.92 -20.23 33.70
N PRO A 84 -26.68 -20.91 32.55
CA PRO A 84 -25.90 -22.15 32.53
C PRO A 84 -24.40 -21.83 32.53
N ALA A 85 -23.66 -22.47 33.44
CA ALA A 85 -22.20 -22.53 33.40
C ALA A 85 -21.77 -23.92 32.88
N ALA A 86 -21.25 -23.96 31.66
CA ALA A 86 -20.41 -25.02 31.10
C ALA A 86 -19.51 -24.29 30.10
N VAL A 87 -18.18 -24.35 30.14
CA VAL A 87 -17.33 -25.52 29.91
C VAL A 87 -15.93 -25.15 30.42
N ILE A 88 -15.28 -26.00 31.22
CA ILE A 88 -13.80 -26.17 31.30
C ILE A 88 -13.48 -27.39 32.19
N VAL A 89 -12.64 -28.27 31.64
CA VAL A 89 -11.93 -29.46 32.20
C VAL A 89 -12.74 -30.73 32.52
N ALA A 90 -12.44 -31.80 31.76
CA ALA A 90 -12.21 -33.14 32.34
C ALA A 90 -11.36 -34.04 31.41
N PHE A 91 -10.07 -34.15 31.71
CA PHE A 91 -9.29 -35.38 31.48
C PHE A 91 -8.89 -35.90 32.87
N LEU A 92 -9.53 -36.98 33.35
CA LEU A 92 -9.05 -37.97 34.35
C LEU A 92 -10.16 -39.04 34.62
N PRO A 93 -9.80 -40.31 34.93
CA PRO A 93 -10.67 -41.49 34.80
C PRO A 93 -11.53 -41.79 36.06
N PRO A 94 -12.50 -42.72 35.98
CA PRO A 94 -13.61 -42.78 36.93
C PRO A 94 -13.35 -43.74 38.11
N ALA A 95 -13.71 -43.31 39.31
CA ALA A 95 -13.97 -44.20 40.43
C ALA A 95 -15.14 -43.69 41.30
N THR A 96 -16.21 -44.47 41.27
CA THR A 96 -17.20 -44.75 42.32
C THR A 96 -17.92 -43.60 43.05
N ARG A 97 -19.24 -43.56 42.82
CA ARG A 97 -20.28 -42.87 43.59
C ARG A 97 -20.22 -43.22 45.08
N GLN A 98 -20.36 -42.21 45.96
CA GLN A 98 -21.45 -42.10 46.95
C GLN A 98 -21.23 -40.91 47.92
N SER A 99 -22.32 -40.17 48.18
CA SER A 99 -22.67 -39.44 49.43
C SER A 99 -22.67 -37.90 49.42
N CYS A 100 -23.90 -37.38 49.68
CA CYS A 100 -24.31 -36.08 50.24
C CYS A 100 -24.05 -34.76 49.46
N PRO A 101 -25.09 -33.98 49.12
CA PRO A 101 -24.90 -32.58 48.77
C PRO A 101 -24.68 -31.79 50.06
N MET A 102 -23.42 -31.48 50.38
CA MET A 102 -23.14 -30.44 51.37
C MET A 102 -23.56 -29.10 50.72
N LEU A 103 -24.68 -28.51 51.16
CA LEU A 103 -24.99 -27.13 50.83
C LEU A 103 -23.83 -26.26 51.32
N LEU A 104 -23.00 -25.76 50.40
CA LEU A 104 -22.04 -24.70 50.72
C LEU A 104 -22.85 -23.47 51.15
N ARG A 105 -22.94 -23.24 52.46
CA ARG A 105 -23.35 -21.95 53.02
C ARG A 105 -22.21 -20.95 52.76
N ILE A 106 -22.27 -20.25 51.64
CA ILE A 106 -21.41 -19.09 51.38
C ILE A 106 -21.77 -18.03 52.42
N GLY A 107 -20.84 -17.73 53.33
CA GLY A 107 -21.05 -16.69 54.33
C GLY A 107 -21.06 -15.30 53.69
N ARG A 108 -21.73 -14.34 54.32
CA ARG A 108 -21.75 -12.92 53.88
C ARG A 108 -20.33 -12.37 53.66
N ARG A 109 -19.34 -12.87 54.41
CA ARG A 109 -17.92 -12.50 54.27
C ARG A 109 -17.27 -13.10 53.02
N ASP A 110 -17.63 -14.32 52.63
CA ASP A 110 -17.09 -14.98 51.43
C ASP A 110 -17.73 -14.41 50.16
N PHE A 111 -19.01 -14.05 50.22
CA PHE A 111 -19.70 -13.32 49.16
C PHE A 111 -19.09 -11.93 48.93
N LEU A 112 -18.77 -11.19 50.01
CA LEU A 112 -18.11 -9.89 49.89
C LEU A 112 -16.67 -9.99 49.36
N ARG A 113 -15.94 -11.05 49.69
CA ARG A 113 -14.61 -11.32 49.11
C ARG A 113 -14.69 -11.63 47.61
N ALA A 114 -15.67 -12.43 47.18
CA ALA A 114 -15.92 -12.68 45.76
C ALA A 114 -16.36 -11.42 44.99
N ALA A 115 -17.16 -10.55 45.62
CA ALA A 115 -17.61 -9.29 45.03
C ALA A 115 -16.48 -8.27 44.83
N VAL A 116 -15.47 -8.24 45.72
CA VAL A 116 -14.27 -7.39 45.56
C VAL A 116 -13.40 -7.86 44.39
N VAL A 117 -13.31 -9.18 44.15
CA VAL A 117 -12.59 -9.74 42.99
C VAL A 117 -13.31 -9.43 41.66
N LEU A 118 -14.64 -9.44 41.62
CA LEU A 118 -15.41 -9.00 40.44
C LEU A 118 -15.38 -7.48 40.22
N ALA A 119 -15.33 -6.67 41.29
CA ALA A 119 -15.21 -5.21 41.16
C ALA A 119 -13.81 -4.76 40.72
N ALA A 120 -12.76 -5.53 41.02
CA ALA A 120 -11.41 -5.31 40.50
C ALA A 120 -11.26 -5.74 39.02
N GLY A 121 -12.03 -6.74 38.57
CA GLY A 121 -12.01 -7.21 37.18
C GLY A 121 -12.60 -6.22 36.15
N ALA A 122 -13.49 -5.32 36.57
CA ALA A 122 -14.11 -4.32 35.68
C ALA A 122 -13.19 -3.11 35.35
N LYS A 123 -11.96 -3.08 35.90
CA LYS A 123 -10.95 -2.03 35.63
C LYS A 123 -9.68 -2.56 34.97
N LEU A 124 -9.73 -3.74 34.35
CA LEU A 124 -8.86 -3.99 33.20
C LEU A 124 -9.36 -3.09 32.07
N ARG A 125 -8.97 -1.81 32.09
CA ARG A 125 -8.86 -1.03 30.87
C ARG A 125 -8.10 -1.93 29.91
N ALA A 126 -8.70 -2.25 28.76
CA ALA A 126 -7.90 -2.67 27.62
C ALA A 126 -6.75 -1.65 27.55
N GLN A 127 -5.51 -2.14 27.67
CA GLN A 127 -4.37 -1.30 27.36
C GLN A 127 -4.69 -0.68 25.99
N PRO A 128 -4.59 0.65 25.82
CA PRO A 128 -4.70 1.20 24.48
C PRO A 128 -3.76 0.38 23.58
N PRO A 129 -4.15 0.08 22.34
CA PRO A 129 -3.26 -0.65 21.44
C PRO A 129 -1.87 0.00 21.51
N GLU A 130 -0.82 -0.82 21.62
CA GLU A 130 0.56 -0.33 21.83
C GLU A 130 0.97 0.69 20.75
N HIS A 131 0.26 0.70 19.62
CA HIS A 131 0.40 1.61 18.50
C HIS A 131 -0.97 2.21 18.09
N PRO A 132 -1.01 3.46 17.60
CA PRO A 132 -2.26 4.16 17.32
C PRO A 132 -3.06 3.59 16.15
N PHE A 133 -2.42 2.81 15.27
CA PHE A 133 -3.03 2.22 14.08
C PHE A 133 -2.83 0.70 14.07
N ALA A 134 -3.85 -0.03 13.65
CA ALA A 134 -3.73 -1.44 13.33
C ALA A 134 -3.36 -1.57 11.86
N VAL A 135 -2.05 -1.58 11.56
CA VAL A 135 -1.55 -1.78 10.19
C VAL A 135 -1.79 -3.22 9.74
N LEU A 136 -2.33 -3.40 8.53
CA LEU A 136 -2.72 -4.69 7.98
C LEU A 136 -1.65 -5.25 7.02
N ASP A 137 -1.20 -4.43 6.07
CA ASP A 137 -0.24 -4.78 5.03
C ASP A 137 0.23 -3.51 4.28
N LEU A 138 1.16 -3.68 3.33
CA LEU A 138 1.49 -2.67 2.32
C LEU A 138 0.32 -2.57 1.35
N ASN A 139 -0.07 -1.36 1.00
CA ASN A 139 -1.12 -1.15 0.02
C ASN A 139 -0.55 -0.98 -1.39
N HIS A 140 0.28 0.03 -1.60
CA HIS A 140 0.80 0.32 -2.94
C HIS A 140 2.17 0.96 -2.91
N VAL A 141 2.80 0.95 -4.08
CA VAL A 141 3.91 1.84 -4.42
C VAL A 141 3.47 2.77 -5.55
N SER A 142 3.85 4.04 -5.43
CA SER A 142 3.76 5.00 -6.52
C SER A 142 5.16 5.28 -7.00
N ILE A 143 5.36 5.30 -8.32
CA ILE A 143 6.66 5.56 -8.93
C ILE A 143 6.56 6.67 -9.98
N GLY A 144 7.58 7.53 -9.99
CA GLY A 144 7.71 8.62 -10.94
C GLY A 144 8.48 8.16 -12.17
N VAL A 145 7.85 8.22 -13.35
CA VAL A 145 8.43 7.73 -14.61
C VAL A 145 8.49 8.84 -15.66
N ALA A 146 9.51 8.82 -16.52
CA ALA A 146 9.67 9.82 -17.57
C ALA A 146 8.65 9.66 -18.71
N ASP A 147 8.20 8.42 -18.95
CA ASP A 147 7.22 8.06 -19.98
C ASP A 147 6.23 7.04 -19.40
N VAL A 148 5.02 7.51 -19.09
CA VAL A 148 3.95 6.69 -18.49
C VAL A 148 3.53 5.55 -19.43
N PRO A 149 3.19 5.78 -20.72
CA PRO A 149 2.89 4.70 -21.66
C PRO A 149 3.97 3.62 -21.77
N ARG A 150 5.25 4.00 -21.85
CA ARG A 150 6.37 3.04 -21.92
C ARG A 150 6.45 2.16 -20.67
N SER A 151 6.29 2.77 -19.50
CA SER A 151 6.34 2.06 -18.22
C SER A 151 5.13 1.15 -18.04
N LEU A 152 3.94 1.64 -18.40
CA LEU A 152 2.71 0.87 -18.40
C LEU A 152 2.84 -0.39 -19.27
N ASP A 153 3.32 -0.25 -20.51
CA ASP A 153 3.57 -1.39 -21.40
C ASP A 153 4.57 -2.39 -20.79
N PHE A 154 5.64 -1.92 -20.16
CA PHE A 154 6.60 -2.78 -19.48
C PHE A 154 5.96 -3.61 -18.35
N TYR A 155 5.25 -2.96 -17.42
CA TYR A 155 4.63 -3.65 -16.28
C TYR A 155 3.48 -4.56 -16.73
N GLN A 156 2.73 -4.19 -17.77
CA GLN A 156 1.70 -5.05 -18.37
C GLN A 156 2.28 -6.28 -19.04
N ARG A 157 3.30 -6.13 -19.88
CA ARG A 157 3.93 -7.26 -20.60
C ARG A 157 4.66 -8.20 -19.66
N LEU A 158 5.36 -7.66 -18.66
CA LEU A 158 6.18 -8.47 -17.78
C LEU A 158 5.40 -9.09 -16.63
N PHE A 159 4.48 -8.34 -16.01
CA PHE A 159 3.79 -8.76 -14.79
C PHE A 159 2.26 -8.93 -14.92
N GLY A 160 1.70 -8.62 -16.10
CA GLY A 160 0.27 -8.75 -16.34
C GLY A 160 -0.58 -7.75 -15.55
N LEU A 161 0.03 -6.68 -15.00
CA LEU A 161 -0.68 -5.75 -14.12
C LEU A 161 -1.79 -5.03 -14.89
N THR A 162 -3.03 -5.17 -14.46
CA THR A 162 -4.18 -4.58 -15.14
C THR A 162 -4.44 -3.17 -14.63
N VAL A 163 -4.69 -2.20 -15.52
CA VAL A 163 -5.11 -0.86 -15.09
C VAL A 163 -6.50 -0.99 -14.48
N TYR A 164 -6.58 -0.80 -13.17
CA TYR A 164 -7.80 -1.01 -12.41
C TYR A 164 -8.62 0.28 -12.28
N THR A 165 -7.94 1.42 -12.27
CA THR A 165 -8.52 2.76 -12.30
C THR A 165 -7.43 3.76 -12.72
N SER A 166 -7.77 5.04 -12.80
CA SER A 166 -6.80 6.10 -13.02
C SER A 166 -7.20 7.38 -12.28
N GLN A 167 -6.19 8.06 -11.77
CA GLN A 167 -6.35 9.34 -11.06
C GLN A 167 -5.93 10.52 -11.94
N ALA A 168 -6.17 11.74 -11.45
CA ALA A 168 -5.81 13.01 -12.09
C ALA A 168 -6.25 13.11 -13.57
N GLY A 169 -7.52 12.80 -13.84
CA GLY A 169 -8.10 12.87 -15.18
C GLY A 169 -7.55 11.83 -16.17
N GLY A 170 -7.01 10.72 -15.66
CA GLY A 170 -6.49 9.62 -16.48
C GLY A 170 -4.96 9.58 -16.62
N ASN A 171 -4.25 10.57 -16.07
CA ASN A 171 -2.79 10.68 -16.22
C ASN A 171 -1.99 9.79 -15.27
N LEU A 172 -2.64 9.27 -14.23
CA LEU A 172 -2.02 8.41 -13.22
C LEU A 172 -2.66 7.01 -13.29
N PRO A 173 -2.20 6.12 -14.17
CA PRO A 173 -2.74 4.77 -14.23
C PRO A 173 -2.36 4.01 -12.96
N ILE A 174 -3.36 3.34 -12.38
CA ILE A 174 -3.21 2.49 -11.21
C ILE A 174 -3.37 1.04 -11.65
N MET A 175 -2.30 0.25 -11.50
CA MET A 175 -2.22 -1.11 -11.98
C MET A 175 -2.33 -2.09 -10.81
N THR A 176 -3.38 -2.92 -10.79
CA THR A 176 -3.63 -3.86 -9.69
C THR A 176 -2.57 -4.95 -9.63
N ILE A 177 -2.21 -5.34 -8.41
CA ILE A 177 -1.42 -6.53 -8.10
C ILE A 177 -2.39 -7.62 -7.63
N GLY A 178 -2.28 -8.82 -8.23
CA GLY A 178 -3.21 -9.92 -7.93
C GLY A 178 -4.67 -9.52 -8.17
N ALA A 179 -5.53 -9.80 -7.20
CA ALA A 179 -6.96 -9.42 -7.23
C ALA A 179 -7.22 -8.01 -6.66
N GLY A 180 -6.18 -7.27 -6.27
CA GLY A 180 -6.30 -6.06 -5.47
C GLY A 180 -6.58 -6.35 -3.98
N PRO A 181 -6.69 -5.31 -3.14
CA PRO A 181 -6.61 -3.88 -3.46
C PRO A 181 -5.18 -3.33 -3.56
N GLN A 182 -4.15 -4.17 -3.54
CA GLN A 182 -2.76 -3.74 -3.76
C GLN A 182 -2.50 -3.30 -5.20
N PHE A 183 -1.63 -2.32 -5.41
CA PHE A 183 -1.34 -1.82 -6.76
C PHE A 183 0.04 -1.16 -6.91
N VAL A 184 0.42 -0.94 -8.17
CA VAL A 184 1.50 -0.03 -8.58
C VAL A 184 0.87 1.16 -9.29
N ALA A 185 1.14 2.38 -8.83
CA ALA A 185 0.73 3.62 -9.48
C ALA A 185 1.90 4.22 -10.27
N LEU A 186 1.62 4.70 -11.49
CA LEU A 186 2.58 5.45 -12.29
C LEU A 186 2.22 6.93 -12.28
N SER A 187 3.22 7.77 -12.06
CA SER A 187 3.09 9.22 -12.18
C SER A 187 4.15 9.80 -13.11
N PRO A 188 3.85 10.86 -13.87
CA PRO A 188 4.87 11.59 -14.59
C PRO A 188 5.92 12.15 -13.62
N ALA A 189 7.19 11.78 -13.81
CA ALA A 189 8.28 12.35 -13.04
C ALA A 189 8.38 13.86 -13.34
N PRO A 190 8.43 14.74 -12.33
CA PRO A 190 8.55 16.18 -12.56
C PRO A 190 9.85 16.51 -13.31
N ALA A 191 9.76 17.30 -14.38
CA ALA A 191 10.91 17.71 -15.18
C ALA A 191 11.99 18.38 -14.31
N GLY A 192 13.25 17.92 -14.44
CA GLY A 192 14.39 18.47 -13.70
C GLY A 192 14.53 18.01 -12.25
N ARG A 193 13.70 17.07 -11.77
CA ARG A 193 13.92 16.42 -10.47
C ARG A 193 14.81 15.17 -10.58
N PRO A 194 15.47 14.77 -9.48
CA PRO A 194 16.23 13.51 -9.43
C PRO A 194 15.36 12.30 -9.77
N ARG A 195 15.98 11.25 -10.30
CA ARG A 195 15.36 9.92 -10.38
C ARG A 195 14.85 9.51 -8.98
N GLY A 196 13.62 9.02 -8.87
CA GLY A 196 13.01 8.73 -7.57
C GLY A 196 12.08 9.83 -7.03
N ALA A 197 12.00 10.99 -7.67
CA ALA A 197 11.07 12.04 -7.25
C ALA A 197 9.61 11.65 -7.53
N GLY A 198 8.77 11.69 -6.49
CA GLY A 198 7.36 11.24 -6.56
C GLY A 198 7.15 9.78 -6.18
N HIS A 199 8.20 9.12 -5.68
CA HIS A 199 8.07 7.76 -5.15
C HIS A 199 7.54 7.79 -3.74
N HIS A 200 6.53 6.97 -3.49
CA HIS A 200 6.00 6.75 -2.15
C HIS A 200 5.49 5.33 -2.03
N PHE A 201 5.28 4.90 -0.79
CA PHE A 201 4.53 3.69 -0.53
C PHE A 201 3.44 3.95 0.51
N SER A 202 2.44 3.09 0.47
CA SER A 202 1.27 3.18 1.33
C SER A 202 1.11 1.91 2.15
N VAL A 203 0.43 2.04 3.28
CA VAL A 203 -0.02 0.92 4.11
C VAL A 203 -1.52 0.98 4.31
N HIS A 204 -2.13 -0.21 4.43
CA HIS A 204 -3.51 -0.32 4.87
C HIS A 204 -3.60 -0.37 6.38
N ILE A 205 -4.63 0.28 6.92
CA ILE A 205 -5.00 0.15 8.34
C ILE A 205 -6.45 -0.28 8.48
N ASP A 206 -6.74 -0.96 9.59
CA ASP A 206 -8.13 -1.23 9.99
C ASP A 206 -8.81 0.04 10.54
N GLY A 207 -10.08 0.19 10.17
CA GLY A 207 -10.96 1.25 10.64
C GLY A 207 -10.50 2.66 10.28
N PHE A 208 -9.85 2.88 9.13
CA PHE A 208 -9.32 4.18 8.74
C PHE A 208 -10.35 5.32 8.89
N ASP A 209 -9.94 6.38 9.55
CA ASP A 209 -10.67 7.65 9.66
C ASP A 209 -9.62 8.76 9.54
N PRO A 210 -9.65 9.57 8.47
CA PRO A 210 -8.54 10.46 8.16
C PRO A 210 -8.29 11.48 9.26
N GLU A 211 -9.33 12.04 9.89
CA GLU A 211 -9.13 13.01 10.97
C GLU A 211 -8.55 12.36 12.23
N ARG A 212 -9.06 11.17 12.60
CA ARG A 212 -8.56 10.43 13.76
C ARG A 212 -7.11 10.05 13.55
N VAL A 213 -6.78 9.56 12.35
CA VAL A 213 -5.40 9.18 11.99
C VAL A 213 -4.48 10.40 12.02
N MET A 214 -4.88 11.54 11.46
CA MET A 214 -4.13 12.78 11.55
C MET A 214 -3.87 13.21 13.00
N ARG A 215 -4.88 13.17 13.88
CA ARG A 215 -4.70 13.51 15.30
C ARG A 215 -3.73 12.57 15.98
N GLN A 216 -3.84 11.27 15.73
CA GLN A 216 -2.96 10.26 16.29
C GLN A 216 -1.51 10.42 15.79
N LEU A 217 -1.30 10.79 14.53
CA LEU A 217 0.03 11.15 14.01
C LEU A 217 0.58 12.42 14.66
N ALA A 218 -0.26 13.45 14.85
CA ALA A 218 0.13 14.68 15.53
C ALA A 218 0.53 14.44 17.00
N ASP A 219 -0.19 13.55 17.71
CA ASP A 219 0.17 13.13 19.08
C ASP A 219 1.55 12.43 19.14
N LEU A 220 1.99 11.83 18.03
CA LEU A 220 3.33 11.26 17.85
C LEU A 220 4.37 12.25 17.34
N GLY A 221 3.99 13.51 17.11
CA GLY A 221 4.84 14.55 16.53
C GLY A 221 5.08 14.41 15.03
N VAL A 222 4.19 13.71 14.31
CA VAL A 222 4.24 13.54 12.85
C VAL A 222 3.22 14.47 12.19
N GLU A 223 3.70 15.34 11.29
CA GLU A 223 2.84 16.24 10.53
C GLU A 223 2.29 15.51 9.29
N ALA A 224 0.96 15.33 9.26
CA ALA A 224 0.26 14.70 8.14
C ALA A 224 -0.63 15.68 7.39
N ARG A 225 -0.90 15.35 6.13
CA ARG A 225 -1.71 16.13 5.18
C ARG A 225 -2.70 15.19 4.48
N ILE A 226 -3.80 15.74 3.97
CA ILE A 226 -4.77 14.99 3.14
C ILE A 226 -4.73 15.53 1.71
N PHE A 227 -4.68 14.63 0.73
CA PHE A 227 -4.83 14.90 -0.70
C PHE A 227 -6.33 14.85 -1.11
N PRO A 228 -6.76 15.61 -2.13
CA PRO A 228 -5.99 16.60 -2.89
C PRO A 228 -5.63 17.81 -2.04
N TRP A 229 -4.47 18.40 -2.35
CA TRP A 229 -4.22 19.80 -1.99
C TRP A 229 -5.48 20.57 -2.35
N THR A 230 -6.09 21.27 -1.38
CA THR A 230 -7.25 22.12 -1.65
C THR A 230 -6.94 23.02 -2.84
N TYR A 231 -7.48 22.70 -4.02
CA TYR A 231 -7.62 23.68 -5.09
C TYR A 231 -8.70 24.63 -4.57
N GLU A 232 -8.32 25.86 -4.21
CA GLU A 232 -9.20 26.95 -3.76
C GLU A 232 -9.72 26.94 -2.30
N GLY A 233 -9.00 26.35 -1.34
CA GLY A 233 -9.16 26.70 0.07
C GLY A 233 -10.53 26.47 0.72
N ARG A 234 -11.37 25.57 0.17
CA ARG A 234 -12.62 25.18 0.83
C ARG A 234 -12.34 24.05 1.84
N ARG A 235 -12.62 24.33 3.11
CA ARG A 235 -12.73 23.31 4.16
C ARG A 235 -13.96 22.46 3.88
N TYR A 236 -13.79 21.18 3.59
CA TYR A 236 -14.91 20.24 3.66
C TYR A 236 -15.16 19.92 5.14
N ASP A 237 -16.30 20.38 5.62
CA ASP A 237 -16.80 20.13 6.95
C ASP A 237 -17.28 18.67 7.01
N LEU A 238 -16.52 17.80 7.68
CA LEU A 238 -16.82 16.37 7.89
C LEU A 238 -17.97 16.18 8.90
N ARG A 239 -19.08 16.91 8.73
CA ARG A 239 -20.32 16.66 9.47
C ARG A 239 -21.14 15.59 8.75
N PRO A 240 -21.73 14.61 9.46
CA PRO A 240 -22.44 13.51 8.84
C PRO A 240 -23.78 14.00 8.29
N ALA A 241 -23.89 14.10 6.97
CA ALA A 241 -25.16 14.40 6.32
C ALA A 241 -26.03 13.13 6.26
N ALA A 242 -26.87 12.96 7.27
CA ALA A 242 -28.05 12.13 7.18
C ALA A 242 -29.01 12.70 6.13
N ALA A 243 -28.90 12.30 4.86
CA ALA A 243 -30.00 12.23 3.88
C ALA A 243 -29.51 11.82 2.48
N GLN A 244 -29.81 10.56 2.13
CA GLN A 244 -30.20 10.05 0.81
C GLN A 244 -29.90 10.93 -0.43
N ARG A 245 -28.78 10.62 -1.09
CA ARG A 245 -28.58 10.46 -2.55
C ARG A 245 -27.25 9.71 -2.75
N PRO A 246 -27.09 8.83 -3.75
CA PRO A 246 -25.78 8.23 -4.04
C PRO A 246 -24.91 9.34 -4.64
N VAL A 247 -24.10 9.98 -3.79
CA VAL A 247 -23.04 10.86 -4.23
C VAL A 247 -21.93 9.93 -4.70
N VAL A 248 -21.69 9.87 -6.01
CA VAL A 248 -20.38 9.41 -6.50
C VAL A 248 -19.42 10.48 -6.01
N VAL A 249 -18.69 10.14 -4.95
CA VAL A 249 -17.61 10.93 -4.37
C VAL A 249 -16.55 10.97 -5.47
N ASP A 250 -16.19 12.16 -5.97
CA ASP A 250 -15.18 12.29 -7.04
C ASP A 250 -13.82 11.80 -6.52
N ALA A 251 -12.85 11.50 -7.39
CA ALA A 251 -11.47 11.21 -6.96
C ALA A 251 -10.89 12.34 -6.09
N ALA A 252 -11.39 13.56 -6.28
CA ALA A 252 -11.03 14.74 -5.48
C ALA A 252 -11.61 14.75 -4.05
N ASP A 253 -12.56 13.86 -3.74
CA ASP A 253 -13.22 13.77 -2.45
C ASP A 253 -12.77 12.52 -1.65
N THR A 254 -11.91 11.67 -2.23
CA THR A 254 -11.24 10.57 -1.53
C THR A 254 -10.07 11.13 -0.72
N PRO A 255 -10.08 11.03 0.62
CA PRO A 255 -8.99 11.53 1.44
C PRO A 255 -7.76 10.62 1.28
N GLU A 256 -6.65 11.16 0.80
CA GLU A 256 -5.37 10.45 0.85
C GLU A 256 -4.44 11.04 1.89
N LEU A 257 -4.28 10.34 3.01
CA LEU A 257 -3.47 10.82 4.12
C LEU A 257 -1.99 10.52 3.87
N VAL A 258 -1.19 11.57 3.73
CA VAL A 258 0.24 11.50 3.42
C VAL A 258 1.08 12.27 4.44
N PHE A 259 2.31 11.83 4.64
CA PHE A 259 3.30 12.47 5.52
C PHE A 259 4.71 12.01 5.14
N ASP A 260 5.71 12.77 5.55
CA ASP A 260 7.11 12.45 5.26
C ASP A 260 7.73 11.68 6.44
N ASP A 261 8.57 10.68 6.15
CA ASP A 261 9.41 10.04 7.16
C ASP A 261 10.62 10.94 7.55
N PRO A 262 11.46 10.54 8.52
CA PRO A 262 12.62 11.33 8.94
C PRO A 262 13.67 11.59 7.85
N ASP A 263 13.65 10.82 6.77
CA ASP A 263 14.53 10.90 5.61
C ASP A 263 13.86 11.60 4.41
N GLY A 264 12.63 12.10 4.58
CA GLY A 264 11.86 12.80 3.55
C GLY A 264 11.19 11.87 2.53
N VAL A 265 11.06 10.59 2.84
CA VAL A 265 10.30 9.62 2.04
C VAL A 265 8.82 9.86 2.29
N LEU A 266 8.06 10.12 1.22
CA LEU A 266 6.62 10.28 1.33
C LEU A 266 5.98 8.92 1.65
N LEU A 267 5.14 8.91 2.67
CA LEU A 267 4.37 7.78 3.15
C LEU A 267 2.88 8.10 3.01
N GLN A 268 2.08 7.06 2.82
CA GLN A 268 0.63 7.16 2.80
C GLN A 268 -0.01 6.12 3.74
N ILE A 269 -1.13 6.47 4.36
CA ILE A 269 -1.98 5.55 5.11
C ILE A 269 -3.37 5.60 4.51
N GLN A 270 -3.95 4.44 4.25
CA GLN A 270 -5.30 4.32 3.71
C GLN A 270 -6.13 3.21 4.37
N ASP A 271 -7.44 3.26 4.11
CA ASP A 271 -8.36 2.17 4.44
C ASP A 271 -8.02 0.88 3.71
N ALA A 272 -8.27 -0.27 4.36
CA ALA A 272 -8.06 -1.61 3.81
C ALA A 272 -8.71 -1.85 2.43
N SER A 273 -9.77 -1.12 2.08
CA SER A 273 -10.45 -1.22 0.78
C SER A 273 -9.88 -0.30 -0.30
N TYR A 274 -8.94 0.59 0.04
CA TYR A 274 -8.40 1.58 -0.89
C TYR A 274 -7.62 0.94 -2.02
N CYS A 275 -8.11 1.16 -3.24
CA CYS A 275 -7.53 0.66 -4.48
C CYS A 275 -7.06 1.79 -5.42
N GLY A 276 -6.95 3.01 -4.89
CA GLY A 276 -6.66 4.22 -5.68
C GLY A 276 -7.83 4.71 -6.53
N GLY A 277 -9.03 4.15 -6.30
CA GLY A 277 -10.25 4.53 -6.99
C GLY A 277 -10.90 5.78 -6.40
N VAL A 278 -12.20 5.89 -6.63
CA VAL A 278 -13.04 6.96 -6.06
C VAL A 278 -13.81 6.42 -4.85
N GLY A 279 -14.68 7.23 -4.24
CA GLY A 279 -15.43 6.84 -3.04
C GLY A 279 -14.87 7.49 -1.77
N ALA A 280 -15.58 7.33 -0.66
CA ALA A 280 -15.19 7.97 0.60
C ALA A 280 -13.89 7.42 1.18
N LEU A 281 -13.50 6.21 0.76
CA LEU A 281 -12.29 5.49 1.16
C LEU A 281 -11.45 5.08 -0.05
N GLY A 282 -11.76 5.59 -1.26
CA GLY A 282 -11.09 5.21 -2.51
C GLY A 282 -11.32 3.75 -2.91
N GLU A 283 -12.43 3.18 -2.46
CA GLU A 283 -12.80 1.77 -2.56
C GLU A 283 -13.50 1.40 -3.88
N LEU A 284 -13.93 2.41 -4.65
CA LEU A 284 -14.68 2.22 -5.89
C LEU A 284 -13.71 2.24 -7.08
N CYS A 285 -13.15 1.06 -7.38
CA CYS A 285 -12.26 0.81 -8.51
C CYS A 285 -13.05 0.39 -9.77
N GLY A 286 -12.32 0.16 -10.87
CA GLY A 286 -12.87 -0.36 -12.11
C GLY A 286 -13.35 0.71 -13.09
N ILE A 287 -13.12 1.98 -12.78
CA ILE A 287 -13.63 3.13 -13.53
C ILE A 287 -12.49 4.12 -13.81
N PRO A 288 -11.99 4.23 -15.06
CA PRO A 288 -12.07 3.21 -16.10
C PRO A 288 -11.10 2.05 -15.80
N ALA A 289 -11.57 0.82 -15.91
CA ALA A 289 -10.70 -0.35 -16.00
C ALA A 289 -10.18 -0.51 -17.44
N SER A 290 -8.89 -0.84 -17.58
CA SER A 290 -8.31 -1.29 -18.85
C SER A 290 -7.47 -2.55 -18.60
N PRO A 291 -7.91 -3.73 -19.08
CA PRO A 291 -7.16 -4.97 -18.98
C PRO A 291 -5.73 -4.85 -19.52
N ALA A 292 -4.81 -5.62 -18.95
CA ALA A 292 -3.51 -5.83 -19.60
C ALA A 292 -3.72 -6.52 -20.97
N PRO A 293 -2.94 -6.18 -22.01
CA PRO A 293 -3.05 -6.81 -23.33
C PRO A 293 -2.82 -8.33 -23.34
N GLY A 294 -2.22 -8.89 -22.29
CA GLY A 294 -1.96 -10.32 -22.11
C GLY A 294 -1.79 -10.67 -20.63
N GLN A 295 -1.46 -11.94 -20.34
CA GLN A 295 -1.34 -12.45 -18.96
C GLN A 295 -0.09 -11.97 -18.22
N GLY A 296 0.87 -11.35 -18.91
CA GLY A 296 2.20 -11.09 -18.39
C GLY A 296 3.10 -12.34 -18.45
N ALA A 297 4.42 -12.14 -18.44
CA ALA A 297 5.38 -13.24 -18.29
C ALA A 297 5.33 -13.85 -16.87
N PHE A 298 5.02 -13.01 -15.87
CA PHE A 298 4.86 -13.38 -14.48
C PHE A 298 3.50 -12.89 -13.97
N ALA A 299 2.78 -13.74 -13.25
CA ALA A 299 1.55 -13.31 -12.58
C ALA A 299 1.91 -12.72 -11.19
N ALA A 300 2.06 -11.40 -11.11
CA ALA A 300 2.28 -10.74 -9.81
C ALA A 300 1.06 -10.88 -8.90
N ARG A 301 1.26 -11.37 -7.69
CA ARG A 301 0.20 -11.67 -6.71
C ARG A 301 0.22 -10.78 -5.48
N THR A 302 1.40 -10.36 -5.05
CA THR A 302 1.58 -9.61 -3.81
C THR A 302 2.60 -8.50 -3.98
N LEU A 303 2.41 -7.40 -3.25
CA LEU A 303 3.50 -6.48 -2.92
C LEU A 303 4.20 -7.04 -1.67
N ASN A 304 5.39 -7.60 -1.83
CA ASN A 304 6.10 -8.25 -0.73
C ASN A 304 6.75 -7.22 0.19
N HIS A 305 7.58 -6.34 -0.37
CA HIS A 305 8.32 -5.38 0.45
C HIS A 305 8.72 -4.14 -0.33
N VAL A 306 9.10 -3.12 0.43
CA VAL A 306 9.81 -1.95 -0.06
C VAL A 306 11.15 -1.83 0.67
N SER A 307 12.18 -1.37 -0.03
CA SER A 307 13.46 -1.00 0.56
C SER A 307 13.62 0.51 0.52
N ILE A 308 14.07 1.08 1.64
CA ILE A 308 14.09 2.51 1.84
C ILE A 308 15.51 2.94 2.23
N PRO A 309 16.18 3.80 1.44
CA PRO A 309 17.44 4.40 1.83
C PRO A 309 17.20 5.37 2.98
N VAL A 310 17.99 5.22 4.05
CA VAL A 310 17.92 6.05 5.25
C VAL A 310 19.31 6.55 5.64
N SER A 311 19.39 7.80 6.05
CA SER A 311 20.62 8.45 6.51
C SER A 311 21.06 7.96 7.90
N ASP A 312 20.12 7.49 8.72
CA ASP A 312 20.36 6.91 10.04
C ASP A 312 19.42 5.73 10.30
N VAL A 313 19.95 4.51 10.21
CA VAL A 313 19.21 3.25 10.39
C VAL A 313 18.57 3.16 11.78
N ALA A 314 19.25 3.59 12.84
CA ALA A 314 18.73 3.48 14.20
C ALA A 314 17.56 4.44 14.43
N ARG A 315 17.68 5.68 13.93
CA ARG A 315 16.60 6.68 13.96
C ARG A 315 15.38 6.17 13.20
N SER A 316 15.55 5.67 11.98
CA SER A 316 14.44 5.25 11.13
C SER A 316 13.81 3.96 11.65
N LEU A 317 14.59 3.01 12.17
CA LEU A 317 14.08 1.85 12.90
C LEU A 317 13.19 2.26 14.09
N GLY A 318 13.65 3.21 14.90
CA GLY A 318 12.87 3.75 16.02
C GLY A 318 11.61 4.48 15.57
N TYR A 319 11.66 5.20 14.44
CA TYR A 319 10.51 5.88 13.85
C TYR A 319 9.42 4.89 13.41
N TYR A 320 9.73 3.93 12.53
CA TYR A 320 8.75 2.98 12.01
C TYR A 320 8.13 2.12 13.11
N ARG A 321 8.91 1.71 14.12
CA ARG A 321 8.40 1.01 15.30
C ARG A 321 7.41 1.86 16.10
N ARG A 322 7.71 3.14 16.32
CA ARG A 322 6.88 4.04 17.11
C ARG A 322 5.60 4.43 16.38
N VAL A 323 5.70 4.78 15.11
CA VAL A 323 4.59 5.35 14.31
C VAL A 323 3.63 4.26 13.83
N PHE A 324 4.16 3.16 13.29
CA PHE A 324 3.35 2.11 12.68
C PHE A 324 3.25 0.83 13.52
N GLY A 325 4.11 0.67 14.52
CA GLY A 325 4.17 -0.59 15.27
C GLY A 325 4.88 -1.72 14.54
N PHE A 326 5.65 -1.42 13.50
CA PHE A 326 6.36 -2.46 12.75
C PHE A 326 7.36 -3.20 13.62
N ALA A 327 7.14 -4.49 13.83
CA ALA A 327 8.05 -5.31 14.60
C ALA A 327 9.36 -5.54 13.84
N HIS A 328 10.50 -5.35 14.49
CA HIS A 328 11.79 -5.79 13.97
C HIS A 328 11.80 -7.32 13.92
N ARG A 329 11.74 -7.88 12.71
CA ARG A 329 11.66 -9.32 12.45
C ARG A 329 13.05 -9.94 12.49
N THR A 330 13.95 -9.36 11.71
CA THR A 330 15.31 -9.85 11.49
C THR A 330 16.17 -8.73 10.92
N SER A 331 17.47 -8.98 10.75
CA SER A 331 18.37 -8.13 9.99
C SER A 331 19.14 -8.95 8.97
N GLN A 332 19.26 -8.43 7.76
CA GLN A 332 20.06 -9.00 6.69
C GLN A 332 21.44 -8.32 6.64
N ALA A 333 22.30 -8.78 5.71
CA ALA A 333 23.64 -8.23 5.49
C ALA A 333 24.46 -8.10 6.78
N ARG A 334 24.54 -9.19 7.55
CA ARG A 334 25.27 -9.29 8.82
C ARG A 334 24.79 -8.35 9.93
N GLY A 335 23.56 -7.85 9.81
CA GLY A 335 22.95 -6.96 10.79
C GLY A 335 22.71 -5.55 10.27
N ASP A 336 23.26 -5.20 9.11
CA ASP A 336 23.27 -3.83 8.59
C ASP A 336 21.92 -3.38 8.02
N ILE A 337 21.06 -4.34 7.63
CA ILE A 337 19.75 -4.05 7.02
C ILE A 337 18.64 -4.59 7.90
N PRO A 338 18.03 -3.77 8.78
CA PRO A 338 16.84 -4.17 9.53
C PRO A 338 15.65 -4.44 8.61
N ILE A 339 14.94 -5.53 8.91
CA ILE A 339 13.70 -5.95 8.27
C ILE A 339 12.55 -5.76 9.28
N LEU A 340 11.60 -4.92 8.92
CA LEU A 340 10.46 -4.51 9.74
C LEU A 340 9.17 -5.09 9.17
N THR A 341 8.45 -5.88 9.98
CA THR A 341 7.18 -6.49 9.56
C THR A 341 6.11 -5.43 9.32
N VAL A 342 5.35 -5.57 8.24
CA VAL A 342 4.11 -4.81 7.99
C VAL A 342 2.91 -5.72 8.22
N GLY A 343 2.13 -5.42 9.27
CA GLY A 343 0.96 -6.18 9.67
C GLY A 343 1.24 -7.65 10.04
N ALA A 344 0.31 -8.55 9.73
CA ALA A 344 0.44 -9.98 10.09
C ALA A 344 1.09 -10.84 8.99
N GLY A 345 1.21 -10.31 7.77
CA GLY A 345 1.67 -11.04 6.61
C GLY A 345 3.19 -11.23 6.53
N PRO A 346 3.68 -11.80 5.42
CA PRO A 346 5.11 -11.88 5.15
C PRO A 346 5.71 -10.51 4.81
N GLN A 347 4.88 -9.50 4.55
CA GLN A 347 5.31 -8.21 4.01
C GLN A 347 6.19 -7.42 4.98
N PHE A 348 7.12 -6.63 4.43
CA PHE A 348 8.08 -5.91 5.24
C PHE A 348 8.61 -4.62 4.61
N VAL A 349 9.26 -3.81 5.44
CA VAL A 349 10.09 -2.68 5.06
C VAL A 349 11.56 -3.03 5.38
N ALA A 350 12.45 -2.85 4.41
CA ALA A 350 13.90 -2.98 4.61
C ALA A 350 14.56 -1.61 4.69
N LEU A 351 15.33 -1.35 5.76
CA LEU A 351 16.03 -0.08 5.93
C LEU A 351 17.48 -0.20 5.43
N LEU A 352 17.81 0.52 4.36
CA LEU A 352 19.12 0.51 3.71
C LEU A 352 19.92 1.72 4.14
N ALA A 353 21.13 1.52 4.69
CA ALA A 353 21.98 2.64 5.07
C ALA A 353 22.50 3.45 3.86
N GLY A 354 22.41 4.78 3.95
CA GLY A 354 23.00 5.73 3.00
C GLY A 354 22.00 6.40 2.05
N GLU A 355 22.31 7.63 1.64
CA GLU A 355 21.53 8.35 0.62
C GLU A 355 21.84 7.82 -0.79
N GLY A 356 20.80 7.60 -1.59
CA GLY A 356 20.94 7.10 -2.97
C GLY A 356 21.17 5.59 -3.10
N GLY A 357 21.07 4.82 -2.00
CA GLY A 357 20.94 3.36 -2.08
C GLY A 357 19.68 3.00 -2.86
N GLY A 358 19.81 2.11 -3.85
CA GLY A 358 18.72 1.74 -4.76
C GLY A 358 17.49 1.27 -3.99
N HIS A 359 16.53 2.18 -3.81
CA HIS A 359 15.21 1.83 -3.32
C HIS A 359 14.57 0.91 -4.35
N HIS A 360 13.93 -0.13 -3.87
CA HIS A 360 13.23 -1.08 -4.70
C HIS A 360 11.95 -1.51 -4.03
N PHE A 361 11.04 -2.01 -4.84
CA PHE A 361 9.88 -2.75 -4.36
C PHE A 361 9.94 -4.16 -4.91
N CYS A 362 9.25 -5.08 -4.23
CA CYS A 362 9.23 -6.48 -4.60
C CYS A 362 7.83 -6.93 -4.95
N LEU A 363 7.69 -7.52 -6.13
CA LEU A 363 6.48 -8.22 -6.55
C LEU A 363 6.65 -9.71 -6.28
N GLY A 364 5.68 -10.27 -5.56
CA GLY A 364 5.59 -11.70 -5.28
C GLY A 364 4.90 -12.44 -6.42
N ILE A 365 5.45 -13.60 -6.80
CA ILE A 365 4.86 -14.53 -7.76
C ILE A 365 4.65 -15.88 -7.08
N GLU A 366 3.68 -16.66 -7.54
CA GLU A 366 3.53 -18.05 -7.09
C GLU A 366 4.59 -18.93 -7.75
N GLN A 367 5.04 -19.98 -7.04
CA GLN A 367 5.95 -21.00 -7.58
C GLN A 367 7.25 -20.38 -8.10
N PHE A 368 7.84 -19.45 -7.33
CA PHE A 368 9.10 -18.85 -7.71
C PHE A 368 10.20 -19.92 -7.83
N ASP A 369 10.71 -20.08 -9.05
CA ASP A 369 11.94 -20.82 -9.33
C ASP A 369 12.97 -19.86 -9.94
N PRO A 370 14.14 -19.67 -9.32
CA PRO A 370 15.08 -18.66 -9.77
C PRO A 370 15.67 -18.95 -11.15
N LYS A 371 15.73 -20.21 -11.57
CA LYS A 371 16.23 -20.59 -12.89
C LYS A 371 15.17 -20.25 -13.94
N GLU A 372 13.93 -20.69 -13.73
CA GLU A 372 12.81 -20.41 -14.65
C GLU A 372 12.57 -18.89 -14.79
N VAL A 373 12.62 -18.15 -13.68
CA VAL A 373 12.48 -16.68 -13.72
C VAL A 373 13.58 -16.04 -14.56
N MET A 374 14.85 -16.44 -14.40
CA MET A 374 15.96 -15.89 -15.19
C MET A 374 15.85 -16.25 -16.67
N GLU A 375 15.40 -17.46 -17.01
CA GLU A 375 15.16 -17.89 -18.39
C GLU A 375 14.02 -17.07 -19.02
N THR A 376 12.88 -16.93 -18.33
CA THR A 376 11.74 -16.13 -18.79
C THR A 376 12.12 -14.66 -18.97
N LEU A 377 12.91 -14.07 -18.07
CA LEU A 377 13.41 -12.71 -18.21
C LEU A 377 14.23 -12.54 -19.50
N ALA A 378 15.15 -13.47 -19.77
CA ALA A 378 15.97 -13.45 -20.98
C ALA A 378 15.13 -13.58 -22.27
N GLU A 379 14.12 -14.45 -22.27
CA GLU A 379 13.17 -14.60 -23.41
C GLU A 379 12.39 -13.32 -23.70
N HIS A 380 12.10 -12.52 -22.68
CA HIS A 380 11.41 -11.23 -22.81
C HIS A 380 12.36 -10.05 -23.00
N GLY A 381 13.68 -10.31 -23.16
CA GLY A 381 14.69 -9.28 -23.37
C GLY A 381 14.94 -8.38 -22.17
N VAL A 382 14.64 -8.86 -20.95
CA VAL A 382 14.85 -8.14 -19.69
C VAL A 382 16.09 -8.69 -18.99
N GLU A 383 17.03 -7.82 -18.64
CA GLU A 383 18.21 -8.23 -17.89
C GLU A 383 17.85 -8.45 -16.40
N GLY A 384 17.94 -9.69 -15.96
CA GLY A 384 17.83 -10.08 -14.55
C GLY A 384 19.18 -10.17 -13.86
N ARG A 385 19.21 -9.83 -12.57
CA ARG A 385 20.36 -10.08 -11.69
C ARG A 385 19.94 -10.99 -10.56
N LEU A 386 20.50 -12.20 -10.54
CA LEU A 386 20.39 -13.15 -9.44
C LEU A 386 21.48 -12.89 -8.40
N ARG A 387 21.08 -12.78 -7.13
CA ARG A 387 21.97 -12.80 -5.97
C ARG A 387 21.58 -13.96 -5.06
N LEU A 388 22.55 -14.73 -4.57
CA LEU A 388 22.33 -15.65 -3.46
C LEU A 388 22.65 -14.92 -2.15
N ARG A 389 21.64 -14.68 -1.32
CA ARG A 389 21.82 -14.12 0.03
C ARG A 389 22.15 -15.25 1.00
N PRO A 390 23.32 -15.23 1.65
CA PRO A 390 23.70 -16.27 2.59
C PRO A 390 22.78 -16.32 3.80
N ALA A 391 22.38 -17.51 4.23
CA ALA A 391 21.61 -17.69 5.47
C ALA A 391 22.38 -17.13 6.70
N ALA A 392 23.71 -17.28 6.67
CA ALA A 392 24.61 -16.86 7.74
C ALA A 392 24.67 -15.33 7.94
N ASP A 393 24.25 -14.55 6.94
CA ASP A 393 24.22 -13.09 7.03
C ASP A 393 22.96 -12.58 7.75
N GLN A 394 22.06 -13.46 8.20
CA GLN A 394 20.84 -13.09 8.90
C GLN A 394 21.00 -13.03 10.43
N ARG A 395 20.32 -12.08 11.09
CA ARG A 395 20.34 -11.87 12.55
C ARG A 395 18.94 -11.62 13.14
N PRO A 396 18.45 -12.43 14.10
CA PRO A 396 19.09 -13.65 14.61
C PRO A 396 19.29 -14.68 13.49
N ALA A 397 20.26 -15.58 13.68
CA ALA A 397 20.45 -16.65 12.72
C ALA A 397 19.17 -17.49 12.66
N GLY A 398 18.69 -17.78 11.45
CA GLY A 398 17.55 -18.67 11.26
C GLY A 398 17.87 -20.12 11.65
N PRO A 399 16.92 -21.05 11.49
CA PRO A 399 17.13 -22.44 11.85
C PRO A 399 18.35 -23.03 11.11
N SER A 400 19.05 -23.94 11.81
CA SER A 400 20.23 -24.61 11.24
C SER A 400 19.86 -25.31 9.94
N GLY A 401 20.60 -24.99 8.86
CA GLY A 401 20.40 -25.63 7.55
C GLY A 401 19.35 -24.97 6.65
N ALA A 402 18.83 -23.79 6.99
CA ALA A 402 17.83 -23.09 6.18
C ALA A 402 18.26 -22.80 4.73
N GLY A 403 19.56 -22.82 4.42
CA GLY A 403 20.07 -22.61 3.06
C GLY A 403 19.96 -21.15 2.58
N ASP A 404 20.71 -20.84 1.54
CA ASP A 404 20.79 -19.48 0.98
C ASP A 404 19.52 -19.11 0.21
N THR A 405 19.17 -17.83 0.21
CA THR A 405 17.98 -17.31 -0.47
C THR A 405 18.36 -16.67 -1.81
N PRO A 406 17.91 -17.20 -2.96
CA PRO A 406 18.02 -16.52 -4.24
C PRO A 406 17.13 -15.29 -4.28
N GLU A 407 17.65 -14.15 -4.75
CA GLU A 407 16.94 -12.88 -4.92
C GLU A 407 17.18 -12.39 -6.34
N ILE A 408 16.12 -12.18 -7.13
CA ILE A 408 16.22 -11.69 -8.51
C ILE A 408 15.74 -10.26 -8.57
N THR A 409 16.58 -9.37 -9.11
CA THR A 409 16.23 -7.97 -9.38
C THR A 409 16.33 -7.65 -10.86
N ILE A 410 15.44 -6.80 -11.34
CA ILE A 410 15.46 -6.19 -12.67
C ILE A 410 15.49 -4.67 -12.55
N GLN A 411 15.81 -3.98 -13.63
CA GLN A 411 15.58 -2.55 -13.76
C GLN A 411 14.38 -2.32 -14.68
N ASP A 412 13.48 -1.45 -14.27
CA ASP A 412 12.41 -0.97 -15.14
C ASP A 412 12.95 0.04 -16.18
N PRO A 413 12.12 0.52 -17.13
CA PRO A 413 12.56 1.44 -18.18
C PRO A 413 13.16 2.76 -17.69
N ASP A 414 12.91 3.15 -16.44
CA ASP A 414 13.41 4.36 -15.80
C ASP A 414 14.60 4.07 -14.85
N GLY A 415 15.01 2.80 -14.75
CA GLY A 415 16.09 2.33 -13.89
C GLY A 415 15.68 2.18 -12.43
N ILE A 416 14.38 2.01 -12.17
CA ILE A 416 13.86 1.69 -10.85
C ILE A 416 14.04 0.19 -10.65
N THR A 417 14.63 -0.18 -9.51
CA THR A 417 14.87 -1.59 -9.22
C THR A 417 13.58 -2.25 -8.77
N VAL A 418 13.25 -3.38 -9.39
CA VAL A 418 12.12 -4.24 -9.01
C VAL A 418 12.68 -5.61 -8.65
N GLN A 419 12.34 -6.10 -7.47
CA GLN A 419 12.66 -7.48 -7.08
C GLN A 419 11.49 -8.41 -7.43
N ILE A 420 11.81 -9.61 -7.90
CA ILE A 420 10.87 -10.72 -8.10
C ILE A 420 11.21 -11.79 -7.08
N GLN A 421 10.20 -12.30 -6.39
CA GLN A 421 10.36 -13.35 -5.38
C GLN A 421 9.07 -14.14 -5.17
N ASP A 422 9.09 -15.24 -4.43
CA ASP A 422 7.88 -15.94 -4.00
C ASP A 422 6.94 -15.06 -3.14
N VAL A 423 5.63 -15.31 -3.25
CA VAL A 423 4.60 -14.66 -2.41
C VAL A 423 4.79 -14.85 -0.90
N SER A 424 5.47 -15.92 -0.49
CA SER A 424 5.76 -16.22 0.93
C SER A 424 6.96 -15.46 1.49
N TYR A 425 7.71 -14.75 0.65
CA TYR A 425 8.96 -14.12 1.06
C TYR A 425 8.78 -13.04 2.11
N CYS A 426 9.49 -13.21 3.23
CA CYS A 426 9.43 -12.30 4.36
C CYS A 426 10.76 -11.67 4.74
N GLY A 427 11.75 -11.74 3.86
CA GLY A 427 13.11 -11.30 4.15
C GLY A 427 13.87 -12.28 5.05
N GLY A 428 13.31 -13.47 5.28
CA GLY A 428 13.81 -14.57 6.11
C GLY A 428 14.99 -15.33 5.48
N VAL A 429 15.28 -16.50 6.04
CA VAL A 429 16.15 -17.51 5.42
C VAL A 429 15.30 -18.55 4.67
N GLY A 430 15.92 -19.54 4.03
CA GLY A 430 15.19 -20.51 3.22
C GLY A 430 15.44 -20.33 1.75
N ALA A 431 15.16 -21.36 0.96
CA ALA A 431 15.21 -21.31 -0.50
C ALA A 431 14.24 -20.26 -1.10
N LEU A 432 13.20 -19.86 -0.35
CA LEU A 432 12.28 -18.78 -0.73
C LEU A 432 12.41 -17.55 0.19
N GLY A 433 13.20 -17.63 1.25
CA GLY A 433 13.32 -16.56 2.26
C GLY A 433 12.05 -16.36 3.09
N ASP A 434 11.26 -17.41 3.23
CA ASP A 434 9.94 -17.49 3.87
C ASP A 434 10.01 -17.96 5.33
N ILE A 435 11.21 -18.29 5.82
CA ILE A 435 11.44 -18.67 7.21
C ILE A 435 11.80 -17.42 8.01
N CYS A 436 10.78 -16.91 8.67
CA CYS A 436 10.78 -15.81 9.63
C CYS A 436 10.69 -16.38 11.06
#